data_AF-A0A9D8E192-F1
#
_entry.id   AF-A0A9D8E192-F1
#
_cell.length_a   1.000
_cell.length_b   1.000
_cell.length_c   1.000
_cell.angle_alpha   90.00
_cell.angle_beta   90.00
_cell.angle_gamma   90.00
#
_symmetry.space_group_name_H-M   'P 1'
#
loop_
_entity.id
_entity.type
_entity.pdbx_description
1 polymer ?
#
loop_
_entity_poly.entity_id
_entity_poly.type
_entity_poly.pdbx_seq_one_letter_code
_entity_poly.pdbx_strand_id
1 'polypeptide(L)'
;MARVLVTMFSHLARESLDSFREGFVGALLAAGNEVLLLRSEDFMRSHFASNQLREGVDEAALNGRIGEFAPEVVLSFNHSGLYESLLAVADVPIGVWLVDGPAYLVDREVFTRQAERYRVFLPSRAFIGELRDGYGLPASSLSWLPFCSDFRAEEVEQTVPVCFIGTFFHTIRFPKKVTRHHASPETWERLRLLVESYRTDAAAPFSDRLARWRLEEVLGDAFDEAGLLNTLSLNRRLHVLEAVADLGLQIYGNDRWLEVLPYSMDLVFAFRRDQVQRRRELEALYNRSRLALSISHIQARGGLPWRVFDILATNAVLVSDQQPDLRELFPGLSLPVYESPAEAREICRRLLGDDGARRGLAAAGQAAVEAGHRFRHRLAQMGEELGVNLLPGGAGACRRLDERALARAGASSPPTEQGTRWPFKVMYSATTRFTEQQSVREWRRLVEGDRVEIGLRVGAAPEFLRIDPGEAFSAHRHPVLRVRRLGPAPPDPEEAAVEIDLASGGVGTADLRVEDFSGGRRLVCGSDPRFVFRNPFPGHDIEVRFTSVVEAML
;
A
#
# COMPACT_ATOMS: atom_id res chain seq x y z
N MET A 1 -24.53 -12.83 -21.61
CA MET A 1 -23.29 -13.01 -20.84
C MET A 1 -22.33 -11.96 -21.35
N ALA A 2 -22.06 -10.92 -20.55
CA ALA A 2 -21.15 -9.86 -20.98
C ALA A 2 -19.70 -10.31 -20.78
N ARG A 3 -18.82 -9.94 -21.72
CA ARG A 3 -17.37 -10.15 -21.62
C ARG A 3 -16.74 -8.90 -21.02
N VAL A 4 -16.30 -9.02 -19.77
CA VAL A 4 -15.81 -7.92 -18.95
C VAL A 4 -14.30 -8.05 -18.78
N LEU A 5 -13.55 -7.08 -19.31
CA LEU A 5 -12.14 -6.95 -18.97
C LEU A 5 -12.04 -6.17 -17.65
N VAL A 6 -11.46 -6.78 -16.61
CA VAL A 6 -11.25 -6.11 -15.33
C VAL A 6 -9.78 -5.80 -15.15
N THR A 7 -9.44 -4.54 -14.89
CA THR A 7 -8.07 -4.11 -14.60
C THR A 7 -7.95 -3.56 -13.18
N MET A 8 -6.94 -4.00 -12.44
CA MET A 8 -6.79 -3.60 -11.03
C MET A 8 -5.36 -3.76 -10.54
N PHE A 9 -5.02 -3.01 -9.49
CA PHE A 9 -3.86 -3.28 -8.64
C PHE A 9 -4.28 -4.03 -7.37
N SER A 10 -3.57 -5.08 -6.97
CA SER A 10 -3.68 -5.73 -5.65
C SER A 10 -2.31 -5.82 -4.98
N HIS A 11 -2.24 -5.44 -3.71
CA HIS A 11 -1.01 -5.53 -2.91
C HIS A 11 -0.74 -6.95 -2.38
N LEU A 12 -1.68 -7.89 -2.58
CA LEU A 12 -1.54 -9.27 -2.13
C LEU A 12 -0.75 -10.14 -3.13
N ALA A 13 -0.33 -11.30 -2.62
CA ALA A 13 0.39 -12.30 -3.40
C ALA A 13 -0.34 -12.66 -4.70
N ARG A 14 0.42 -13.20 -5.65
CA ARG A 14 -0.07 -13.33 -7.03
C ARG A 14 -1.38 -14.07 -7.13
N GLU A 15 -1.70 -15.04 -6.29
CA GLU A 15 -2.94 -15.82 -6.38
C GLU A 15 -4.14 -15.22 -5.61
N SER A 16 -3.97 -14.04 -5.00
CA SER A 16 -4.96 -13.47 -4.08
C SER A 16 -5.35 -12.04 -4.46
N LEU A 17 -6.60 -11.71 -4.17
CA LEU A 17 -7.16 -10.35 -4.24
C LEU A 17 -7.57 -9.94 -2.82
N ASP A 18 -7.50 -8.65 -2.52
CA ASP A 18 -8.11 -8.16 -1.29
C ASP A 18 -9.64 -8.38 -1.30
N SER A 19 -10.25 -8.33 -0.11
CA SER A 19 -11.65 -8.71 0.08
C SER A 19 -12.62 -8.00 -0.87
N PHE A 20 -12.39 -6.72 -1.16
CA PHE A 20 -13.29 -5.93 -2.00
C PHE A 20 -13.17 -6.33 -3.47
N ARG A 21 -11.94 -6.47 -3.97
CA ARG A 21 -11.68 -6.91 -5.36
C ARG A 21 -12.10 -8.36 -5.59
N GLU A 22 -11.87 -9.24 -4.61
CA GLU A 22 -12.35 -10.62 -4.64
C GLU A 22 -13.88 -10.67 -4.72
N GLY A 23 -14.57 -9.91 -3.86
CA GLY A 23 -16.04 -9.83 -3.87
C GLY A 23 -16.61 -9.22 -5.16
N PHE A 24 -15.93 -8.22 -5.73
CA PHE A 24 -16.33 -7.62 -7.02
C PHE A 24 -16.26 -8.61 -8.18
N VAL A 25 -15.12 -9.32 -8.32
CA VAL A 25 -14.96 -10.37 -9.34
C VAL A 25 -15.97 -11.49 -9.08
N GLY A 26 -16.12 -11.93 -7.83
CA GLY A 26 -17.10 -12.95 -7.45
C GLY A 26 -18.53 -12.55 -7.82
N ALA A 27 -18.91 -11.29 -7.64
CA ALA A 27 -20.22 -10.79 -8.00
C ALA A 27 -20.46 -10.75 -9.52
N LEU A 28 -19.45 -10.37 -10.32
CA LEU A 28 -19.52 -10.45 -11.78
C LEU A 28 -19.75 -11.90 -12.25
N LEU A 29 -19.05 -12.85 -11.65
CA LEU A 29 -19.18 -14.28 -11.98
C LEU A 29 -20.55 -14.84 -11.55
N ALA A 30 -21.01 -14.50 -10.35
CA ALA A 30 -22.33 -14.88 -9.85
C ALA A 30 -23.48 -14.29 -10.67
N ALA A 31 -23.25 -13.14 -11.31
CA ALA A 31 -24.17 -12.51 -12.23
C ALA A 31 -24.15 -13.12 -13.65
N GLY A 32 -23.24 -14.06 -13.93
CA GLY A 32 -23.16 -14.76 -15.22
C GLY A 32 -22.29 -14.07 -16.27
N ASN A 33 -21.30 -13.27 -15.87
CA ASN A 33 -20.38 -12.62 -16.78
C ASN A 33 -19.13 -13.49 -17.07
N GLU A 34 -18.55 -13.30 -18.26
CA GLU A 34 -17.19 -13.77 -18.53
C GLU A 34 -16.20 -12.67 -18.15
N VAL A 35 -15.22 -12.98 -17.33
CA VAL A 35 -14.24 -12.02 -16.81
C VAL A 35 -12.85 -12.38 -17.31
N LEU A 36 -12.18 -11.42 -17.94
CA LEU A 36 -10.73 -11.46 -18.15
C LEU A 36 -10.06 -10.52 -17.15
N LEU A 37 -9.24 -11.05 -16.26
CA LEU A 37 -8.58 -10.28 -15.20
C LEU A 37 -7.14 -9.91 -15.60
N LEU A 38 -6.85 -8.60 -15.60
CA LEU A 38 -5.52 -8.02 -15.74
C LEU A 38 -5.11 -7.36 -14.42
N ARG A 39 -4.01 -7.81 -13.85
CA ARG A 39 -3.40 -7.19 -12.66
C ARG A 39 -2.28 -6.25 -13.07
N SER A 40 -2.39 -4.97 -12.73
CA SER A 40 -1.43 -3.97 -13.16
C SER A 40 -0.04 -4.19 -12.56
N GLU A 41 0.06 -4.86 -11.40
CA GLU A 41 1.30 -5.32 -10.78
C GLU A 41 2.12 -6.30 -11.64
N ASP A 42 1.42 -7.10 -12.44
CA ASP A 42 2.03 -8.13 -13.28
C ASP A 42 2.58 -7.51 -14.60
N PHE A 43 2.12 -6.31 -15.01
CA PHE A 43 2.44 -5.75 -16.34
C PHE A 43 2.95 -4.30 -16.37
N MET A 44 2.63 -3.46 -15.38
CA MET A 44 2.95 -2.02 -15.38
C MET A 44 4.25 -1.70 -14.66
N ARG A 45 4.98 -0.69 -15.12
CA ARG A 45 6.25 -0.23 -14.55
C ARG A 45 6.07 0.42 -13.18
N SER A 46 4.95 1.11 -13.01
CA SER A 46 4.47 1.65 -11.74
C SER A 46 2.96 1.41 -11.67
N HIS A 47 2.44 1.02 -10.51
CA HIS A 47 1.01 0.71 -10.38
C HIS A 47 0.18 1.92 -9.90
N PHE A 48 0.87 2.99 -9.48
CA PHE A 48 0.27 4.20 -8.91
C PHE A 48 0.56 5.47 -9.71
N ALA A 49 1.52 5.44 -10.65
CA ALA A 49 2.02 6.66 -11.29
C ALA A 49 1.81 6.71 -12.81
N SER A 50 1.73 5.57 -13.50
CA SER A 50 1.55 5.55 -14.95
C SER A 50 1.10 4.17 -15.45
N ASN A 51 0.34 4.12 -16.55
CA ASN A 51 0.05 2.88 -17.27
C ASN A 51 1.13 2.52 -18.31
N GLN A 52 2.41 2.70 -17.96
CA GLN A 52 3.51 2.28 -18.82
C GLN A 52 3.81 0.80 -18.60
N LEU A 53 3.89 0.01 -19.67
CA LEU A 53 4.28 -1.40 -19.59
C LEU A 53 5.71 -1.57 -19.05
N ARG A 54 5.94 -2.66 -18.32
CA ARG A 54 7.28 -3.08 -17.90
C ARG A 54 8.11 -3.50 -19.11
N GLU A 55 9.42 -3.31 -18.97
CA GLU A 55 10.37 -3.88 -19.91
C GLU A 55 10.27 -5.41 -19.91
N GLY A 56 10.23 -6.02 -21.10
CA GLY A 56 10.12 -7.48 -21.28
C GLY A 56 8.70 -8.01 -21.50
N VAL A 57 7.65 -7.20 -21.29
CA VAL A 57 6.28 -7.59 -21.65
C VAL A 57 6.13 -7.63 -23.18
N ASP A 58 5.57 -8.72 -23.69
CA ASP A 58 5.16 -8.81 -25.09
C ASP A 58 3.80 -8.13 -25.28
N GLU A 59 3.84 -6.84 -25.59
CA GLU A 59 2.67 -6.01 -25.82
C GLU A 59 1.77 -6.54 -26.95
N ALA A 60 2.36 -7.08 -28.02
CA ALA A 60 1.59 -7.61 -29.15
C ALA A 60 0.84 -8.88 -28.75
N ALA A 61 1.49 -9.79 -28.00
CA ALA A 61 0.84 -10.98 -27.48
C ALA A 61 -0.26 -10.64 -26.45
N LEU A 62 0.01 -9.69 -25.55
CA LEU A 62 -0.96 -9.22 -24.55
C LEU A 62 -2.20 -8.60 -25.22
N ASN A 63 -1.99 -7.72 -26.19
CA ASN A 63 -3.05 -7.14 -27.02
C ASN A 63 -3.81 -8.21 -27.81
N GLY A 64 -3.10 -9.21 -28.36
CA GLY A 64 -3.72 -10.35 -29.03
C GLY A 64 -4.69 -11.11 -28.13
N ARG A 65 -4.29 -11.42 -26.89
CA ARG A 65 -5.16 -12.09 -25.90
C ARG A 65 -6.40 -11.28 -25.54
N ILE A 66 -6.24 -9.96 -25.37
CA ILE A 66 -7.36 -9.07 -25.06
C ILE A 66 -8.31 -8.98 -26.27
N GLY A 67 -7.77 -8.89 -27.49
CA GLY A 67 -8.54 -8.90 -28.73
C GLY A 67 -9.28 -10.23 -28.97
N GLU A 68 -8.64 -11.37 -28.69
CA GLU A 68 -9.27 -12.71 -28.74
C GLU A 68 -10.45 -12.82 -27.77
N PHE A 69 -10.32 -12.24 -26.57
CA PHE A 69 -11.42 -12.18 -25.61
C PHE A 69 -12.55 -11.28 -26.09
N ALA A 70 -12.22 -10.20 -26.82
CA ALA A 70 -13.16 -9.23 -27.39
C ALA A 70 -14.12 -8.67 -26.31
N PRO A 71 -13.60 -7.91 -25.34
CA PRO A 71 -14.40 -7.36 -24.24
C PRO A 71 -15.52 -6.46 -24.78
N GLU A 72 -16.68 -6.48 -24.11
CA GLU A 72 -17.82 -5.58 -24.36
C GLU A 72 -17.78 -4.37 -23.43
N VAL A 73 -17.02 -4.45 -22.35
CA VAL A 73 -16.82 -3.37 -21.37
C VAL A 73 -15.49 -3.59 -20.64
N VAL A 74 -14.85 -2.48 -20.26
CA VAL A 74 -13.68 -2.50 -19.37
C VAL A 74 -14.06 -1.90 -18.02
N LEU A 75 -13.77 -2.60 -16.93
CA LEU A 75 -13.97 -2.09 -15.57
C LEU A 75 -12.60 -2.01 -14.86
N SER A 76 -12.22 -0.81 -14.44
CA SER A 76 -10.89 -0.52 -13.90
C SER A 76 -10.97 0.07 -12.50
N PHE A 77 -9.98 -0.23 -11.67
CA PHE A 77 -9.77 0.44 -10.39
C PHE A 77 -8.71 1.53 -10.52
N ASN A 78 -9.04 2.77 -10.19
CA ASN A 78 -8.15 3.95 -10.28
C ASN A 78 -7.50 4.18 -11.66
N HIS A 79 -8.09 3.66 -12.75
CA HIS A 79 -7.52 3.65 -14.11
C HIS A 79 -6.22 2.80 -14.23
N SER A 80 -5.94 1.94 -13.25
CA SER A 80 -4.72 1.14 -13.23
C SER A 80 -4.75 -0.01 -14.24
N GLY A 81 -3.69 -0.14 -15.04
CA GLY A 81 -3.52 -1.19 -16.07
C GLY A 81 -4.06 -0.84 -17.46
N LEU A 82 -4.53 0.39 -17.69
CA LEU A 82 -5.11 0.84 -18.96
C LEU A 82 -4.08 1.55 -19.84
N TYR A 83 -3.13 0.79 -20.39
CA TYR A 83 -2.09 1.30 -21.29
C TYR A 83 -2.62 1.65 -22.68
N GLU A 84 -1.93 2.55 -23.38
CA GLU A 84 -2.40 3.18 -24.63
C GLU A 84 -2.90 2.17 -25.69
N SER A 85 -2.15 1.11 -25.98
CA SER A 85 -2.54 0.16 -27.02
C SER A 85 -3.69 -0.77 -26.62
N LEU A 86 -3.88 -1.05 -25.32
CA LEU A 86 -5.11 -1.71 -24.83
C LEU A 86 -6.32 -0.85 -25.13
N LEU A 87 -6.23 0.46 -24.93
CA LEU A 87 -7.32 1.38 -25.24
C LEU A 87 -7.67 1.37 -26.73
N ALA A 88 -6.71 1.09 -27.62
CA ALA A 88 -6.99 0.92 -29.04
C ALA A 88 -7.62 -0.44 -29.38
N VAL A 89 -7.21 -1.53 -28.71
CA VAL A 89 -7.71 -2.89 -28.96
C VAL A 89 -9.12 -3.10 -28.40
N ALA A 90 -9.42 -2.52 -27.24
CA ALA A 90 -10.68 -2.69 -26.54
C ALA A 90 -11.55 -1.43 -26.64
N ASP A 91 -11.90 -0.98 -27.85
CA ASP A 91 -12.70 0.23 -28.10
C ASP A 91 -14.19 0.09 -27.69
N VAL A 92 -14.39 -0.01 -26.38
CA VAL A 92 -15.68 -0.22 -25.71
C VAL A 92 -15.80 0.71 -24.50
N PRO A 93 -17.00 0.84 -23.89
CA PRO A 93 -17.19 1.66 -22.69
C PRO A 93 -16.25 1.26 -21.55
N ILE A 94 -15.75 2.25 -20.82
CA ILE A 94 -14.81 2.08 -19.71
C ILE A 94 -15.42 2.65 -18.43
N GLY A 95 -15.67 1.77 -17.46
CA GLY A 95 -15.98 2.14 -16.09
C GLY A 95 -14.73 2.20 -15.22
N VAL A 96 -14.48 3.31 -14.55
CA VAL A 96 -13.36 3.46 -13.61
C VAL A 96 -13.93 3.65 -12.21
N TRP A 97 -13.81 2.64 -11.34
CA TRP A 97 -14.15 2.79 -9.93
C TRP A 97 -12.96 3.34 -9.15
N LEU A 98 -13.09 4.56 -8.66
CA LEU A 98 -12.10 5.16 -7.80
C LEU A 98 -12.24 4.53 -6.40
N VAL A 99 -11.21 3.81 -5.96
CA VAL A 99 -11.17 3.18 -4.64
C VAL A 99 -10.28 3.93 -3.65
N ASP A 100 -9.45 4.82 -4.16
CA ASP A 100 -8.63 5.75 -3.39
C ASP A 100 -9.13 7.19 -3.57
N GLY A 101 -8.36 8.19 -3.13
CA GLY A 101 -8.69 9.60 -3.37
C GLY A 101 -8.43 10.03 -4.83
N PRO A 102 -8.98 11.18 -5.28
CA PRO A 102 -8.76 11.72 -6.64
C PRO A 102 -7.28 11.84 -7.05
N ALA A 103 -6.39 12.05 -6.06
CA ALA A 103 -4.94 12.06 -6.25
C ALA A 103 -4.35 10.77 -6.85
N TYR A 104 -5.06 9.63 -6.75
CA TYR A 104 -4.62 8.32 -7.24
C TYR A 104 -5.20 7.95 -8.61
N LEU A 105 -6.00 8.82 -9.22
CA LEU A 105 -6.47 8.61 -10.59
C LEU A 105 -5.30 8.77 -11.56
N VAL A 106 -4.95 7.68 -12.25
CA VAL A 106 -3.83 7.61 -13.22
C VAL A 106 -4.25 8.21 -14.57
N ASP A 107 -3.28 8.75 -15.32
CA ASP A 107 -3.43 9.25 -16.70
C ASP A 107 -4.65 10.17 -16.93
N ARG A 108 -4.85 11.14 -16.03
CA ARG A 108 -6.05 12.03 -15.99
C ARG A 108 -6.35 12.76 -17.31
N GLU A 109 -5.30 13.04 -18.07
CA GLU A 109 -5.37 13.67 -19.40
C GLU A 109 -6.24 12.87 -20.40
N VAL A 110 -6.42 11.56 -20.20
CA VAL A 110 -7.22 10.70 -21.09
C VAL A 110 -8.71 10.97 -20.96
N PHE A 111 -9.19 11.36 -19.78
CA PHE A 111 -10.61 11.60 -19.51
C PHE A 111 -11.16 12.85 -20.22
N THR A 112 -10.30 13.81 -20.54
CA THR A 112 -10.69 14.98 -21.36
C THR A 112 -10.66 14.66 -22.85
N ARG A 113 -9.76 13.79 -23.31
CA ARG A 113 -9.60 13.40 -24.72
C ARG A 113 -10.67 12.41 -25.21
N GLN A 114 -11.13 11.50 -24.34
CA GLN A 114 -12.06 10.42 -24.69
C GLN A 114 -13.28 10.39 -23.76
N ALA A 115 -13.76 11.56 -23.32
CA ALA A 115 -14.79 11.69 -22.29
C ALA A 115 -16.05 10.82 -22.48
N GLU A 116 -16.48 10.63 -23.73
CA GLU A 116 -17.69 9.85 -24.05
C GLU A 116 -17.54 8.36 -23.72
N ARG A 117 -16.32 7.84 -23.78
CA ARG A 117 -16.01 6.43 -23.52
C ARG A 117 -15.90 6.11 -22.03
N TYR A 118 -15.68 7.11 -21.18
CA TYR A 118 -15.39 6.91 -19.76
C TYR A 118 -16.57 7.26 -18.85
N ARG A 119 -16.78 6.42 -17.83
CA ARG A 119 -17.54 6.75 -16.63
C ARG A 119 -16.68 6.49 -15.40
N VAL A 120 -16.50 7.50 -14.57
CA VAL A 120 -15.74 7.46 -13.32
C VAL A 120 -16.72 7.39 -12.16
N PHE A 121 -16.71 6.25 -11.49
CA PHE A 121 -17.55 5.94 -10.34
C PHE A 121 -16.83 6.32 -9.06
N LEU A 122 -17.49 7.15 -8.24
CA LEU A 122 -16.89 7.81 -7.09
C LEU A 122 -17.61 7.41 -5.79
N PRO A 123 -16.87 6.98 -4.75
CA PRO A 123 -17.48 6.51 -3.51
C PRO A 123 -18.07 7.64 -2.66
N SER A 124 -17.74 8.89 -2.98
CA SER A 124 -18.22 10.08 -2.30
C SER A 124 -18.60 11.18 -3.28
N ARG A 125 -19.66 11.93 -2.94
CA ARG A 125 -20.05 13.12 -3.70
C ARG A 125 -19.02 14.24 -3.60
N ALA A 126 -18.25 14.30 -2.51
CA ALA A 126 -17.18 15.28 -2.34
C ALA A 126 -16.14 15.19 -3.47
N PHE A 127 -15.83 13.98 -3.93
CA PHE A 127 -14.85 13.76 -5.00
C PHE A 127 -15.36 14.20 -6.39
N ILE A 128 -16.67 14.32 -6.60
CA ILE A 128 -17.23 14.80 -7.87
C ILE A 128 -16.81 16.27 -8.09
N GLY A 129 -16.96 17.11 -7.06
CA GLY A 129 -16.54 18.51 -7.12
C GLY A 129 -15.04 18.65 -7.34
N GLU A 130 -14.25 17.85 -6.61
CA GLU A 130 -12.79 17.88 -6.73
C GLU A 130 -12.29 17.48 -8.14
N LEU A 131 -12.85 16.42 -8.73
CA LEU A 131 -12.47 15.99 -10.08
C LEU A 131 -12.96 16.95 -11.17
N ARG A 132 -14.15 17.52 -11.03
CA ARG A 132 -14.69 18.48 -11.99
C ARG A 132 -13.94 19.81 -11.94
N ASP A 133 -13.85 20.40 -10.74
CA ASP A 133 -13.36 21.78 -10.58
C ASP A 133 -11.84 21.83 -10.45
N GLY A 134 -11.24 20.85 -9.78
CA GLY A 134 -9.78 20.77 -9.55
C GLY A 134 -9.02 20.12 -10.70
N TYR A 135 -9.63 19.16 -11.38
CA TYR A 135 -8.96 18.37 -12.44
C TYR A 135 -9.59 18.48 -13.82
N GLY A 136 -10.69 19.25 -13.98
CA GLY A 136 -11.29 19.54 -15.27
C GLY A 136 -12.00 18.36 -15.94
N LEU A 137 -12.35 17.32 -15.18
CA LEU A 137 -13.07 16.17 -15.75
C LEU A 137 -14.51 16.57 -16.12
N PRO A 138 -15.03 16.12 -17.29
CA PRO A 138 -16.40 16.43 -17.69
C PRO A 138 -17.42 15.87 -16.70
N ALA A 139 -18.36 16.70 -16.25
CA ALA A 139 -19.38 16.28 -15.28
C ALA A 139 -20.22 15.08 -15.76
N SER A 140 -20.43 14.96 -17.07
CA SER A 140 -21.13 13.81 -17.69
C SER A 140 -20.39 12.48 -17.55
N SER A 141 -19.10 12.51 -17.24
CA SER A 141 -18.27 11.31 -17.02
C SER A 141 -18.20 10.91 -15.54
N LEU A 142 -18.73 11.71 -14.60
CA LEU A 142 -18.60 11.47 -13.17
C LEU A 142 -19.92 11.00 -12.57
N SER A 143 -19.90 9.89 -11.84
CA SER A 143 -21.07 9.37 -11.15
C SER A 143 -20.79 8.94 -9.72
N TRP A 144 -21.77 9.13 -8.84
CA TRP A 144 -21.70 8.67 -7.47
C TRP A 144 -22.05 7.19 -7.40
N LEU A 145 -21.11 6.39 -6.91
CA LEU A 145 -21.25 4.95 -6.72
C LEU A 145 -20.52 4.56 -5.42
N PRO A 146 -21.24 4.51 -4.29
CA PRO A 146 -20.62 4.14 -3.01
C PRO A 146 -20.18 2.69 -3.03
N PHE A 147 -19.29 2.31 -2.11
CA PHE A 147 -18.92 0.90 -1.96
C PHE A 147 -20.10 0.03 -1.48
N CYS A 148 -19.82 -1.25 -1.40
CA CYS A 148 -20.76 -2.31 -1.08
C CYS A 148 -19.99 -3.47 -0.42
N SER A 149 -20.73 -4.49 0.02
CA SER A 149 -20.14 -5.70 0.56
C SER A 149 -20.78 -6.95 -0.04
N ASP A 150 -19.98 -8.00 -0.24
CA ASP A 150 -20.48 -9.34 -0.50
C ASP A 150 -20.56 -10.20 0.78
N PHE A 151 -20.18 -9.67 1.94
CA PHE A 151 -20.12 -10.43 3.18
C PHE A 151 -21.53 -10.83 3.64
N ARG A 152 -21.62 -11.93 4.39
CA ARG A 152 -22.85 -12.45 4.95
C ARG A 152 -22.70 -12.79 6.42
N ALA A 153 -23.78 -12.59 7.16
CA ALA A 153 -23.93 -13.10 8.51
C ALA A 153 -23.97 -14.64 8.47
N GLU A 154 -23.31 -15.26 9.45
CA GLU A 154 -23.28 -16.71 9.63
C GLU A 154 -23.73 -17.07 11.05
N GLU A 155 -24.36 -18.23 11.22
CA GLU A 155 -24.70 -18.74 12.56
C GLU A 155 -23.43 -19.27 13.26
N VAL A 156 -22.71 -18.39 13.92
CA VAL A 156 -21.47 -18.70 14.64
C VAL A 156 -21.42 -17.98 15.99
N GLU A 157 -20.70 -18.58 16.94
CA GLU A 157 -20.47 -17.96 18.24
C GLU A 157 -19.56 -16.73 18.12
N GLN A 158 -19.96 -15.62 18.76
CA GLN A 158 -19.15 -14.39 18.82
C GLN A 158 -18.11 -14.45 19.95
N THR A 159 -16.97 -15.08 19.66
CA THR A 159 -15.86 -15.32 20.60
C THR A 159 -14.87 -14.15 20.72
N VAL A 160 -14.86 -13.20 19.79
CA VAL A 160 -13.97 -12.03 19.81
C VAL A 160 -14.73 -10.82 20.35
N PRO A 161 -14.37 -10.24 21.52
CA PRO A 161 -15.09 -9.10 22.08
C PRO A 161 -15.02 -7.85 21.20
N VAL A 162 -13.80 -7.42 20.85
CA VAL A 162 -13.57 -6.25 20.00
C VAL A 162 -12.49 -6.60 19.00
N CYS A 163 -12.75 -6.42 17.71
CA CYS A 163 -11.73 -6.56 16.68
C CYS A 163 -11.41 -5.21 16.01
N PHE A 164 -10.16 -5.06 15.61
CA PHE A 164 -9.73 -4.04 14.67
C PHE A 164 -8.82 -4.70 13.63
N ILE A 165 -8.98 -4.32 12.38
CA ILE A 165 -8.05 -4.71 11.31
C ILE A 165 -7.62 -3.48 10.53
N GLY A 166 -6.31 -3.32 10.35
CA GLY A 166 -5.76 -2.20 9.60
C GLY A 166 -4.24 -2.22 9.50
N THR A 167 -3.73 -1.47 8.53
CA THR A 167 -2.30 -1.37 8.26
C THR A 167 -1.61 -0.46 9.27
N PHE A 168 -0.55 -0.94 9.92
CA PHE A 168 0.41 -0.08 10.61
C PHE A 168 1.33 0.57 9.57
N PHE A 169 1.26 1.90 9.46
CA PHE A 169 1.99 2.67 8.45
C PHE A 169 3.43 2.95 8.92
N HIS A 170 4.39 2.95 8.01
CA HIS A 170 5.75 3.38 8.32
C HIS A 170 5.82 4.91 8.33
N THR A 171 6.00 5.51 9.51
CA THR A 171 5.81 6.97 9.71
C THR A 171 7.07 7.72 10.11
N ILE A 172 8.18 7.03 10.38
CA ILE A 172 9.40 7.60 11.01
C ILE A 172 10.02 8.78 10.22
N ARG A 173 9.85 8.82 8.90
CA ARG A 173 10.50 9.84 8.04
C ARG A 173 10.00 11.25 8.31
N PHE A 174 8.70 11.41 8.57
CA PHE A 174 8.08 12.74 8.73
C PHE A 174 8.48 13.41 10.05
N PRO A 175 8.29 12.79 11.24
CA PRO A 175 8.72 13.36 12.51
C PRO A 175 10.21 13.74 12.51
N LYS A 176 11.08 12.87 11.98
CA LYS A 176 12.53 13.13 11.88
C LYS A 176 12.88 14.37 11.03
N LYS A 177 12.10 14.67 9.98
CA LYS A 177 12.30 15.88 9.17
C LYS A 177 11.86 17.13 9.94
N VAL A 178 10.67 17.08 10.53
CA VAL A 178 10.08 18.18 11.31
C VAL A 178 10.97 18.58 12.48
N THR A 179 11.52 17.63 13.23
CA THR A 179 12.39 17.89 14.39
C THR A 179 13.67 18.64 14.05
N ARG A 180 14.13 18.63 12.79
CA ARG A 180 15.31 19.41 12.36
C ARG A 180 15.10 20.92 12.47
N HIS A 181 13.85 21.36 12.47
CA HIS A 181 13.48 22.77 12.57
C HIS A 181 13.19 23.21 14.01
N HIS A 182 13.33 22.32 15.01
CA HIS A 182 13.04 22.61 16.42
C HIS A 182 13.86 23.78 17.01
N ALA A 183 15.03 24.09 16.42
CA ALA A 183 15.85 25.22 16.84
C ALA A 183 15.26 26.59 16.46
N SER A 184 14.23 26.65 15.60
CA SER A 184 13.51 27.88 15.24
C SER A 184 12.09 27.87 15.84
N PRO A 185 11.83 28.62 16.93
CA PRO A 185 10.52 28.64 17.58
C PRO A 185 9.38 29.04 16.65
N GLU A 186 9.63 30.01 15.76
CA GLU A 186 8.65 30.48 14.79
C GLU A 186 8.29 29.39 13.76
N THR A 187 9.30 28.70 13.22
CA THR A 187 9.09 27.61 12.27
C THR A 187 8.36 26.44 12.94
N TRP A 188 8.73 26.14 14.19
CA TRP A 188 8.09 25.10 14.98
C TRP A 188 6.61 25.37 15.22
N GLU A 189 6.26 26.61 15.54
CA GLU A 189 4.86 27.01 15.75
C GLU A 189 4.05 26.92 14.45
N ARG A 190 4.61 27.33 13.31
CA ARG A 190 3.96 27.16 11.99
C ARG A 190 3.71 25.68 11.67
N LEU A 191 4.67 24.80 11.97
CA LEU A 191 4.53 23.36 11.80
C LEU A 191 3.48 22.75 12.73
N ARG A 192 3.40 23.24 13.97
CA ARG A 192 2.35 22.85 14.93
C ARG A 192 0.96 23.25 14.41
N LEU A 193 0.81 24.47 13.89
CA LEU A 193 -0.44 24.95 13.29
C LEU A 193 -0.84 24.16 12.04
N LEU A 194 0.13 23.77 11.20
CA LEU A 194 -0.11 22.85 10.08
C LEU A 194 -0.71 21.53 10.56
N VAL A 195 -0.10 20.90 11.56
CA VAL A 195 -0.61 19.64 12.12
C VAL A 195 -2.01 19.81 12.72
N GLU A 196 -2.21 20.88 13.49
CA GLU A 196 -3.50 21.16 14.13
C GLU A 196 -4.61 21.42 13.11
N SER A 197 -4.27 22.00 11.95
CA SER A 197 -5.25 22.28 10.91
C SER A 197 -5.95 21.04 10.37
N TYR A 198 -5.30 19.87 10.40
CA TYR A 198 -5.91 18.61 9.97
C TYR A 198 -6.98 18.11 10.95
N ARG A 199 -7.02 18.65 12.18
CA ARG A 199 -8.06 18.36 13.16
C ARG A 199 -9.26 19.29 13.02
N THR A 200 -9.03 20.54 12.61
CA THR A 200 -10.07 21.57 12.58
C THR A 200 -10.71 21.74 11.21
N ASP A 201 -10.01 21.39 10.14
CA ASP A 201 -10.48 21.45 8.77
C ASP A 201 -9.84 20.31 8.02
N ALA A 202 -10.50 19.15 7.89
CA ALA A 202 -9.95 18.00 7.17
C ALA A 202 -10.02 18.16 5.64
N ALA A 203 -10.87 19.06 5.14
CA ALA A 203 -11.19 19.20 3.72
C ALA A 203 -10.18 20.07 2.96
N ALA A 204 -9.57 21.07 3.62
CA ALA A 204 -8.65 21.99 2.95
C ALA A 204 -7.49 21.26 2.22
N PRO A 205 -7.19 21.65 0.96
CA PRO A 205 -6.03 21.18 0.22
C PRO A 205 -4.72 21.41 0.97
N PHE A 206 -3.74 20.55 0.74
CA PHE A 206 -2.45 20.68 1.39
C PHE A 206 -1.61 21.86 0.89
N SER A 207 -1.74 22.22 -0.39
CA SER A 207 -1.19 23.45 -0.95
C SER A 207 -1.64 24.68 -0.15
N ASP A 208 -2.94 24.75 0.15
CA ASP A 208 -3.55 25.88 0.83
C ASP A 208 -3.09 25.97 2.28
N ARG A 209 -2.88 24.80 2.90
CA ARG A 209 -2.26 24.67 4.23
C ARG A 209 -0.84 25.21 4.24
N LEU A 210 0.00 24.77 3.30
CA LEU A 210 1.38 25.26 3.22
C LEU A 210 1.42 26.78 3.05
N ALA A 211 0.63 27.31 2.12
CA ALA A 211 0.54 28.75 1.84
C ALA A 211 0.06 29.54 3.04
N ARG A 212 -0.93 29.04 3.77
CA ARG A 212 -1.48 29.71 4.96
C ARG A 212 -0.43 29.97 6.04
N TRP A 213 0.57 29.08 6.19
CA TRP A 213 1.63 29.22 7.21
C TRP A 213 3.02 29.48 6.62
N ARG A 214 3.12 29.77 5.31
CA ARG A 214 4.37 30.06 4.59
C ARG A 214 5.42 28.97 4.83
N LEU A 215 5.02 27.72 4.64
CA LEU A 215 5.83 26.54 4.91
C LEU A 215 6.51 25.97 3.65
N GLU A 216 6.16 26.45 2.46
CA GLU A 216 6.78 26.06 1.19
C GLU A 216 8.28 26.31 1.20
N GLU A 217 8.69 27.51 1.66
CA GLU A 217 10.10 27.92 1.76
C GLU A 217 10.88 27.11 2.81
N VAL A 218 10.18 26.60 3.83
CA VAL A 218 10.77 25.86 4.95
C VAL A 218 10.96 24.39 4.61
N LEU A 219 9.96 23.79 3.98
CA LEU A 219 9.86 22.35 3.78
C LEU A 219 10.35 21.92 2.40
N GLY A 220 10.32 22.84 1.43
CA GLY A 220 10.72 22.63 0.04
C GLY A 220 9.93 21.53 -0.66
N ASP A 221 10.35 21.20 -1.88
CA ASP A 221 9.71 20.18 -2.74
C ASP A 221 9.78 18.75 -2.18
N ALA A 222 10.55 18.54 -1.11
CA ALA A 222 10.77 17.23 -0.49
C ALA A 222 9.80 16.91 0.65
N PHE A 223 8.72 17.70 0.81
CA PHE A 223 7.70 17.42 1.81
C PHE A 223 6.82 16.24 1.40
N ASP A 224 6.58 15.35 2.36
CA ASP A 224 5.81 14.12 2.17
C ASP A 224 4.48 14.24 2.91
N GLU A 225 3.46 14.80 2.23
CA GLU A 225 2.10 14.92 2.78
C GLU A 225 1.55 13.54 3.18
N ALA A 226 1.76 12.53 2.34
CA ALA A 226 1.34 11.16 2.63
C ALA A 226 1.98 10.65 3.92
N GLY A 227 3.27 10.92 4.13
CA GLY A 227 3.98 10.63 5.39
C GLY A 227 3.36 11.32 6.61
N LEU A 228 2.99 12.60 6.50
CA LEU A 228 2.28 13.33 7.57
C LEU A 228 0.90 12.70 7.84
N LEU A 229 0.08 12.50 6.81
CA LEU A 229 -1.27 11.94 6.94
C LEU A 229 -1.25 10.52 7.54
N ASN A 230 -0.29 9.69 7.12
CA ASN A 230 -0.04 8.37 7.71
C ASN A 230 0.32 8.48 9.18
N THR A 231 1.16 9.45 9.57
CA THR A 231 1.56 9.70 10.96
C THR A 231 0.36 10.10 11.82
N LEU A 232 -0.42 11.08 11.37
CA LEU A 232 -1.60 11.53 12.11
C LEU A 232 -2.68 10.44 12.23
N SER A 233 -2.90 9.68 11.16
CA SER A 233 -3.84 8.56 11.15
C SER A 233 -3.40 7.46 12.10
N LEU A 234 -2.10 7.14 12.15
CA LEU A 234 -1.55 6.15 13.07
C LEU A 234 -1.69 6.62 14.52
N ASN A 235 -1.34 7.86 14.83
CA ASN A 235 -1.50 8.42 16.19
C ASN A 235 -2.95 8.32 16.68
N ARG A 236 -3.91 8.73 15.83
CA ARG A 236 -5.34 8.61 16.15
C ARG A 236 -5.74 7.16 16.42
N ARG A 237 -5.27 6.24 15.59
CA ARG A 237 -5.55 4.81 15.71
C ARG A 237 -5.00 4.24 17.02
N LEU A 238 -3.76 4.55 17.37
CA LEU A 238 -3.14 4.07 18.61
C LEU A 238 -3.93 4.55 19.84
N HIS A 239 -4.28 5.84 19.90
CA HIS A 239 -5.05 6.37 21.04
C HIS A 239 -6.43 5.71 21.20
N VAL A 240 -7.16 5.47 20.09
CA VAL A 240 -8.47 4.82 20.14
C VAL A 240 -8.35 3.35 20.55
N LEU A 241 -7.39 2.61 19.99
CA LEU A 241 -7.21 1.20 20.29
C LEU A 241 -6.72 0.99 21.72
N GLU A 242 -5.82 1.83 22.22
CA GLU A 242 -5.33 1.75 23.60
C GLU A 242 -6.46 1.99 24.60
N ALA A 243 -7.37 2.92 24.31
CA ALA A 243 -8.53 3.19 25.15
C ALA A 243 -9.51 2.00 25.27
N VAL A 244 -9.42 0.99 24.40
CA VAL A 244 -10.29 -0.20 24.43
C VAL A 244 -9.52 -1.51 24.64
N ALA A 245 -8.21 -1.44 24.89
CA ALA A 245 -7.36 -2.63 24.88
C ALA A 245 -7.78 -3.67 25.95
N ASP A 246 -8.11 -3.21 27.14
CA ASP A 246 -8.61 -4.02 28.28
C ASP A 246 -10.01 -4.60 28.06
N LEU A 247 -10.74 -4.17 27.02
CA LEU A 247 -12.07 -4.70 26.69
C LEU A 247 -12.01 -5.98 25.83
N GLY A 248 -10.83 -6.63 25.77
CA GLY A 248 -10.62 -7.84 24.97
C GLY A 248 -10.35 -7.54 23.49
N LEU A 249 -9.66 -6.44 23.20
CA LEU A 249 -9.28 -6.05 21.84
C LEU A 249 -8.38 -7.10 21.18
N GLN A 250 -8.66 -7.37 19.91
CA GLN A 250 -7.79 -8.12 19.01
C GLN A 250 -7.48 -7.29 17.76
N ILE A 251 -6.19 -7.09 17.49
CA ILE A 251 -5.69 -6.30 16.38
C ILE A 251 -5.13 -7.24 15.32
N TYR A 252 -5.56 -7.05 14.07
CA TYR A 252 -5.08 -7.77 12.89
C TYR A 252 -4.49 -6.78 11.87
N GLY A 253 -3.48 -7.20 11.12
CA GLY A 253 -2.84 -6.35 10.12
C GLY A 253 -1.46 -6.86 9.71
N ASN A 254 -0.64 -5.98 9.14
CA ASN A 254 0.74 -6.30 8.77
C ASN A 254 1.66 -6.40 10.00
N ASP A 255 2.79 -7.10 9.87
CA ASP A 255 3.72 -7.34 10.98
C ASP A 255 4.35 -6.08 11.58
N ARG A 256 4.24 -4.94 10.90
CA ARG A 256 4.63 -3.62 11.42
C ARG A 256 3.87 -3.21 12.68
N TRP A 257 2.76 -3.87 13.03
CA TRP A 257 2.16 -3.69 14.35
C TRP A 257 3.13 -3.94 15.51
N LEU A 258 4.18 -4.76 15.30
CA LEU A 258 5.24 -4.95 16.27
C LEU A 258 6.08 -3.69 16.52
N GLU A 259 6.05 -2.70 15.62
CA GLU A 259 6.71 -1.40 15.85
C GLU A 259 6.05 -0.60 16.99
N VAL A 260 4.88 -1.01 17.49
CA VAL A 260 4.24 -0.43 18.68
C VAL A 260 4.91 -0.84 19.99
N LEU A 261 5.77 -1.88 19.98
CA LEU A 261 6.48 -2.43 21.15
C LEU A 261 7.09 -1.36 22.08
N PRO A 262 7.74 -0.28 21.59
CA PRO A 262 8.33 0.72 22.46
C PRO A 262 7.32 1.67 23.13
N TYR A 263 6.05 1.64 22.71
CA TYR A 263 5.07 2.69 23.03
C TYR A 263 3.84 2.19 23.80
N SER A 264 3.39 0.96 23.58
CA SER A 264 2.21 0.42 24.28
C SER A 264 2.22 -1.10 24.37
N MET A 265 2.44 -1.64 25.57
CA MET A 265 2.41 -3.08 25.82
C MET A 265 1.00 -3.68 25.67
N ASP A 266 -0.04 -2.91 25.98
CA ASP A 266 -1.42 -3.37 25.85
C ASP A 266 -1.77 -3.67 24.38
N LEU A 267 -1.31 -2.80 23.47
CA LEU A 267 -1.49 -3.02 22.02
C LEU A 267 -0.66 -4.19 21.50
N VAL A 268 0.52 -4.44 22.08
CA VAL A 268 1.33 -5.63 21.75
C VAL A 268 0.58 -6.91 22.10
N PHE A 269 -0.03 -6.98 23.28
CA PHE A 269 -0.80 -8.16 23.70
C PHE A 269 -2.15 -8.30 22.97
N ALA A 270 -2.70 -7.19 22.48
CA ALA A 270 -3.88 -7.21 21.63
C ALA A 270 -3.57 -7.67 20.19
N PHE A 271 -2.33 -7.51 19.70
CA PHE A 271 -1.95 -7.90 18.35
C PHE A 271 -2.03 -9.42 18.14
N ARG A 272 -2.53 -9.82 16.98
CA ARG A 272 -2.64 -11.20 16.49
C ARG A 272 -1.82 -11.31 15.23
N ARG A 273 -0.85 -12.24 15.26
CA ARG A 273 0.03 -12.54 14.10
C ARG A 273 -0.68 -13.35 13.02
N ASP A 274 -1.91 -13.80 13.27
CA ASP A 274 -2.74 -14.47 12.28
C ASP A 274 -2.95 -13.55 11.06
N GLN A 275 -2.55 -14.03 9.89
CA GLN A 275 -2.73 -13.28 8.65
C GLN A 275 -4.19 -13.38 8.22
N VAL A 276 -4.95 -12.31 8.46
CA VAL A 276 -6.32 -12.15 7.95
C VAL A 276 -6.23 -11.30 6.68
N GLN A 277 -6.05 -11.96 5.53
CA GLN A 277 -5.83 -11.28 4.25
C GLN A 277 -6.91 -11.59 3.22
N ARG A 278 -7.45 -12.82 3.25
CA ARG A 278 -8.45 -13.29 2.28
C ARG A 278 -9.84 -12.86 2.70
N ARG A 279 -10.74 -12.71 1.72
CA ARG A 279 -12.14 -12.34 1.95
C ARG A 279 -12.81 -13.22 3.01
N ARG A 280 -12.71 -14.55 2.86
CA ARG A 280 -13.30 -15.53 3.81
C ARG A 280 -12.77 -15.40 5.24
N GLU A 281 -11.48 -15.09 5.40
CA GLU A 281 -10.88 -14.93 6.74
C GLU A 281 -11.42 -13.67 7.43
N LEU A 282 -11.57 -12.59 6.65
CA LEU A 282 -12.10 -11.33 7.13
C LEU A 282 -13.60 -11.43 7.47
N GLU A 283 -14.38 -12.12 6.62
CA GLU A 283 -15.79 -12.43 6.86
C GLU A 283 -15.98 -13.26 8.13
N ALA A 284 -15.19 -14.33 8.28
CA ALA A 284 -15.21 -15.17 9.49
C ALA A 284 -14.80 -14.39 10.75
N LEU A 285 -13.80 -13.50 10.66
CA LEU A 285 -13.39 -12.65 11.77
C LEU A 285 -14.55 -11.75 12.23
N TYR A 286 -15.22 -11.06 11.32
CA TYR A 286 -16.32 -10.19 11.70
C TYR A 286 -17.54 -10.98 12.21
N ASN A 287 -17.86 -12.14 11.63
CA ASN A 287 -18.95 -12.98 12.13
C ASN A 287 -18.72 -13.51 13.55
N ARG A 288 -17.47 -13.82 13.93
CA ARG A 288 -17.12 -14.22 15.30
C ARG A 288 -16.83 -13.03 16.23
N SER A 289 -16.89 -11.79 15.75
CA SER A 289 -16.64 -10.60 16.56
C SER A 289 -17.94 -9.99 17.07
N ARG A 290 -17.96 -9.56 18.33
CA ARG A 290 -19.09 -8.81 18.91
C ARG A 290 -19.09 -7.38 18.39
N LEU A 291 -17.96 -6.69 18.51
CA LEU A 291 -17.75 -5.32 18.02
C LEU A 291 -16.60 -5.29 17.02
N ALA A 292 -16.71 -4.46 16.00
CA ALA A 292 -15.63 -4.18 15.06
C ALA A 292 -15.43 -2.66 14.92
N LEU A 293 -14.20 -2.21 15.20
CA LEU A 293 -13.83 -0.80 15.13
C LEU A 293 -13.48 -0.39 13.71
N SER A 294 -14.05 0.73 13.26
CA SER A 294 -13.62 1.44 12.06
C SER A 294 -12.98 2.76 12.46
N ILE A 295 -11.69 2.90 12.15
CA ILE A 295 -10.91 4.12 12.39
C ILE A 295 -10.45 4.63 11.03
N SER A 296 -11.10 5.68 10.55
CA SER A 296 -10.85 6.27 9.24
C SER A 296 -9.47 6.92 9.15
N HIS A 297 -8.85 6.81 7.98
CA HIS A 297 -7.63 7.55 7.66
C HIS A 297 -7.95 9.05 7.59
N ILE A 298 -7.06 9.92 8.08
CA ILE A 298 -7.30 11.36 8.12
C ILE A 298 -7.41 12.00 6.72
N GLN A 299 -6.95 11.28 5.69
CA GLN A 299 -7.07 11.68 4.29
C GLN A 299 -8.46 11.40 3.69
N ALA A 300 -9.30 10.61 4.36
CA ALA A 300 -10.64 10.32 3.88
C ALA A 300 -11.49 11.60 4.04
N ARG A 301 -11.50 12.43 2.99
CA ARG A 301 -12.26 13.70 2.91
C ARG A 301 -13.71 13.48 2.44
N GLY A 302 -14.20 12.26 2.59
CA GLY A 302 -15.40 11.72 1.96
C GLY A 302 -15.15 10.28 1.54
N GLY A 303 -16.22 9.49 1.49
CA GLY A 303 -16.20 8.08 1.17
C GLY A 303 -15.92 7.25 2.41
N LEU A 304 -16.81 6.31 2.69
CA LEU A 304 -16.59 5.37 3.79
C LEU A 304 -15.59 4.29 3.35
N PRO A 305 -14.70 3.83 4.24
CA PRO A 305 -13.95 2.60 3.98
C PRO A 305 -14.92 1.46 3.65
N TRP A 306 -14.63 0.62 2.65
CA TRP A 306 -15.52 -0.51 2.32
C TRP A 306 -15.76 -1.45 3.52
N ARG A 307 -14.81 -1.48 4.46
CA ARG A 307 -14.94 -2.19 5.75
C ARG A 307 -16.20 -1.82 6.52
N VAL A 308 -16.69 -0.58 6.42
CA VAL A 308 -17.94 -0.17 7.05
C VAL A 308 -19.09 -1.06 6.55
N PHE A 309 -19.16 -1.30 5.24
CA PHE A 309 -20.17 -2.16 4.64
C PHE A 309 -19.94 -3.63 4.99
N ASP A 310 -18.69 -4.08 5.04
CA ASP A 310 -18.34 -5.46 5.44
C ASP A 310 -18.76 -5.77 6.87
N ILE A 311 -18.47 -4.87 7.82
CA ILE A 311 -18.88 -5.04 9.22
C ILE A 311 -20.40 -5.06 9.32
N LEU A 312 -21.08 -4.07 8.72
CA LEU A 312 -22.54 -3.98 8.76
C LEU A 312 -23.23 -5.19 8.11
N ALA A 313 -22.56 -5.90 7.20
CA ALA A 313 -23.09 -7.10 6.56
C ALA A 313 -22.99 -8.39 7.41
N THR A 314 -22.33 -8.33 8.57
CA THR A 314 -21.97 -9.49 9.41
C THR A 314 -22.58 -9.39 10.81
N ASN A 315 -22.22 -10.30 11.72
CA ASN A 315 -22.71 -10.29 13.10
C ASN A 315 -22.07 -9.21 14.00
N ALA A 316 -20.96 -8.61 13.59
CA ALA A 316 -20.30 -7.57 14.38
C ALA A 316 -21.07 -6.26 14.34
N VAL A 317 -21.16 -5.58 15.48
CA VAL A 317 -21.62 -4.19 15.52
C VAL A 317 -20.47 -3.27 15.16
N LEU A 318 -20.72 -2.42 14.15
CA LEU A 318 -19.84 -1.34 13.77
C LEU A 318 -19.76 -0.30 14.89
N VAL A 319 -18.54 -0.02 15.35
CA VAL A 319 -18.23 1.16 16.16
C VAL A 319 -17.28 2.01 15.33
N SER A 320 -17.77 3.13 14.80
CA SER A 320 -17.03 3.94 13.82
C SER A 320 -16.72 5.33 14.35
N ASP A 321 -15.63 5.92 13.88
CA ASP A 321 -15.46 7.37 14.02
C ASP A 321 -16.50 8.14 13.18
N GLN A 322 -16.82 9.36 13.60
CA GLN A 322 -17.78 10.22 12.90
C GLN A 322 -17.28 10.59 11.51
N GLN A 323 -18.08 10.22 10.50
CA GLN A 323 -17.86 10.50 9.09
C GLN A 323 -19.14 11.08 8.48
N PRO A 324 -19.06 12.14 7.65
CA PRO A 324 -20.24 12.77 7.04
C PRO A 324 -21.12 11.78 6.25
N ASP A 325 -20.47 10.90 5.47
CA ASP A 325 -21.13 9.98 4.54
C ASP A 325 -21.93 8.86 5.25
N LEU A 326 -21.73 8.62 6.56
CA LEU A 326 -22.48 7.60 7.31
C LEU A 326 -23.99 7.83 7.28
N ARG A 327 -24.41 9.09 7.48
CA ARG A 327 -25.84 9.45 7.51
C ARG A 327 -26.47 9.43 6.12
N GLU A 328 -25.70 9.80 5.10
CA GLU A 328 -26.17 9.78 3.70
C GLU A 328 -26.35 8.34 3.20
N LEU A 329 -25.41 7.45 3.54
CA LEU A 329 -25.41 6.08 3.07
C LEU A 329 -26.33 5.16 3.86
N PHE A 330 -26.53 5.41 5.15
CA PHE A 330 -27.38 4.60 6.02
C PHE A 330 -28.45 5.45 6.71
N PRO A 331 -29.37 6.06 5.95
CA PRO A 331 -30.39 6.93 6.52
C PRO A 331 -31.31 6.13 7.46
N GLY A 332 -31.50 6.65 8.68
CA GLY A 332 -32.35 6.02 9.70
C GLY A 332 -31.70 4.87 10.48
N LEU A 333 -30.46 4.49 10.17
CA LEU A 333 -29.72 3.51 10.96
C LEU A 333 -29.06 4.19 12.17
N SER A 334 -29.37 3.72 13.38
CA SER A 334 -28.72 4.20 14.60
C SER A 334 -27.34 3.57 14.72
N LEU A 335 -26.31 4.25 14.22
CA LEU A 335 -24.93 3.76 14.25
C LEU A 335 -24.21 4.21 15.54
N PRO A 336 -23.49 3.32 16.24
CA PRO A 336 -22.58 3.71 17.32
C PRO A 336 -21.38 4.47 16.76
N VAL A 337 -21.36 5.79 16.99
CA VAL A 337 -20.34 6.69 16.46
C VAL A 337 -19.65 7.44 17.60
N TYR A 338 -18.32 7.61 17.49
CA TYR A 338 -17.51 8.35 18.46
C TYR A 338 -16.71 9.48 17.81
N GLU A 339 -16.37 10.49 18.61
CA GLU A 339 -15.49 11.60 18.25
C GLU A 339 -14.17 11.58 19.04
N SER A 340 -14.11 10.83 20.15
CA SER A 340 -12.91 10.70 20.98
C SER A 340 -12.61 9.25 21.41
N PRO A 341 -11.36 8.93 21.82
CA PRO A 341 -11.02 7.63 22.39
C PRO A 341 -11.87 7.27 23.63
N ALA A 342 -12.22 8.26 24.47
CA ALA A 342 -13.03 8.04 25.66
C ALA A 342 -14.47 7.63 25.29
N GLU A 343 -15.07 8.27 24.29
CA GLU A 343 -16.38 7.89 23.78
C GLU A 343 -16.36 6.51 23.10
N ALA A 344 -15.32 6.22 22.31
CA ALA A 344 -15.14 4.91 21.70
C ALA A 344 -15.14 3.81 22.77
N ARG A 345 -14.41 4.04 23.88
CA ARG A 345 -14.40 3.16 25.05
C ARG A 345 -15.77 3.01 25.69
N GLU A 346 -16.46 4.11 25.97
CA GLU A 346 -17.77 4.07 26.62
C GLU A 346 -18.78 3.29 25.78
N ILE A 347 -18.81 3.54 24.47
CA ILE A 347 -19.67 2.84 23.52
C ILE A 347 -19.35 1.34 23.53
N CYS A 348 -18.08 0.97 23.42
CA CYS A 348 -17.66 -0.44 23.42
C CYS A 348 -18.06 -1.13 24.73
N ARG A 349 -17.75 -0.52 25.88
CA ARG A 349 -18.07 -1.07 27.20
C ARG A 349 -19.57 -1.28 27.38
N ARG A 350 -20.39 -0.32 26.96
CA ARG A 350 -21.86 -0.42 27.04
C ARG A 350 -22.38 -1.56 26.16
N LEU A 351 -21.95 -1.64 24.90
CA LEU A 351 -22.43 -2.65 23.95
C LEU A 351 -21.95 -4.07 24.26
N LEU A 352 -20.78 -4.21 24.89
CA LEU A 352 -20.31 -5.52 25.39
C LEU A 352 -21.16 -6.04 26.56
N GLY A 353 -21.79 -5.15 27.33
CA GLY A 353 -22.70 -5.48 28.43
C GLY A 353 -24.17 -5.64 28.01
N ASP A 354 -24.53 -5.37 26.75
CA ASP A 354 -25.91 -5.41 26.25
C ASP A 354 -26.01 -6.21 24.95
N ASP A 355 -26.17 -7.52 25.11
CA ASP A 355 -26.35 -8.48 24.03
C ASP A 355 -27.61 -8.20 23.18
N GLY A 356 -28.67 -7.67 23.78
CA GLY A 356 -29.93 -7.37 23.10
C GLY A 356 -29.77 -6.20 22.13
N ALA A 357 -29.21 -5.09 22.63
CA ALA A 357 -28.87 -3.94 21.80
C ALA A 357 -27.88 -4.33 20.69
N ARG A 358 -26.85 -5.13 21.00
CA ARG A 358 -25.86 -5.56 20.01
C ARG A 358 -26.49 -6.34 18.86
N ARG A 359 -27.32 -7.34 19.16
CA ARG A 359 -28.01 -8.13 18.12
C ARG A 359 -28.96 -7.29 17.28
N GLY A 360 -29.69 -6.36 17.91
CA GLY A 360 -30.57 -5.43 17.21
C GLY A 360 -29.81 -4.53 16.21
N LEU A 361 -28.68 -3.97 16.64
CA LEU A 361 -27.83 -3.13 15.80
C LEU A 361 -27.21 -3.90 14.63
N ALA A 362 -26.68 -5.11 14.88
CA ALA A 362 -26.11 -5.96 13.84
C ALA A 362 -27.18 -6.34 12.79
N ALA A 363 -28.36 -6.77 13.23
CA ALA A 363 -29.47 -7.12 12.33
C ALA A 363 -29.94 -5.91 11.49
N ALA A 364 -30.01 -4.72 12.08
CA ALA A 364 -30.35 -3.50 11.35
C ALA A 364 -29.30 -3.13 10.30
N GLY A 365 -28.01 -3.28 10.63
CA GLY A 365 -26.91 -3.12 9.67
C GLY A 365 -27.01 -4.09 8.51
N GLN A 366 -27.25 -5.38 8.80
CA GLN A 366 -27.37 -6.43 7.80
C GLN A 366 -28.52 -6.15 6.83
N ALA A 367 -29.68 -5.73 7.37
CA ALA A 367 -30.84 -5.35 6.57
C ALA A 367 -30.57 -4.14 5.68
N ALA A 368 -29.86 -3.12 6.20
CA ALA A 368 -29.50 -1.94 5.42
C ALA A 368 -28.55 -2.28 4.26
N VAL A 369 -27.53 -3.11 4.51
CA VAL A 369 -26.61 -3.55 3.45
C VAL A 369 -27.34 -4.40 2.41
N GLU A 370 -28.23 -5.30 2.84
CA GLU A 370 -29.05 -6.10 1.93
C GLU A 370 -29.96 -5.24 1.06
N ALA A 371 -30.54 -4.17 1.60
CA ALA A 371 -31.46 -3.30 0.87
C ALA A 371 -30.77 -2.46 -0.23
N GLY A 372 -29.52 -2.01 -0.03
CA GLY A 372 -28.92 -1.02 -0.92
C GLY A 372 -27.41 -1.09 -1.16
N HIS A 373 -26.69 -1.99 -0.48
CA HIS A 373 -25.22 -2.00 -0.50
C HIS A 373 -24.60 -3.37 -0.77
N ARG A 374 -25.27 -4.20 -1.57
CA ARG A 374 -24.69 -5.36 -2.27
C ARG A 374 -24.13 -5.01 -3.64
N PHE A 375 -23.15 -5.81 -4.11
CA PHE A 375 -22.58 -5.66 -5.45
C PHE A 375 -23.62 -5.70 -6.57
N ARG A 376 -24.69 -6.50 -6.46
CA ARG A 376 -25.77 -6.51 -7.47
C ARG A 376 -26.35 -5.13 -7.76
N HIS A 377 -26.45 -4.25 -6.75
CA HIS A 377 -26.94 -2.89 -6.94
C HIS A 377 -25.91 -2.04 -7.68
N ARG A 378 -24.62 -2.24 -7.40
CA ARG A 378 -23.52 -1.53 -8.07
C ARG A 378 -23.36 -1.98 -9.51
N LEU A 379 -23.44 -3.28 -9.77
CA LEU A 379 -23.41 -3.84 -11.12
C LEU A 379 -24.60 -3.38 -11.97
N ALA A 380 -25.81 -3.29 -11.38
CA ALA A 380 -26.97 -2.72 -12.07
C ALA A 380 -26.71 -1.26 -12.48
N GLN A 381 -26.28 -0.41 -11.54
CA GLN A 381 -26.01 1.00 -11.81
C GLN A 381 -24.86 1.18 -12.81
N MET A 382 -23.74 0.45 -12.65
CA MET A 382 -22.63 0.47 -13.60
C MET A 382 -23.10 0.06 -15.00
N GLY A 383 -23.91 -1.00 -15.10
CA GLY A 383 -24.42 -1.49 -16.37
C GLY A 383 -25.33 -0.49 -17.07
N GLU A 384 -26.21 0.18 -16.32
CA GLU A 384 -27.07 1.26 -16.84
C GLU A 384 -26.24 2.43 -17.40
N GLU A 385 -25.26 2.92 -16.64
CA GLU A 385 -24.44 4.07 -17.05
C GLU A 385 -23.48 3.78 -18.21
N LEU A 386 -23.05 2.52 -18.34
CA LEU A 386 -22.17 2.05 -19.41
C LEU A 386 -22.93 1.50 -20.63
N GLY A 387 -24.26 1.32 -20.53
CA GLY A 387 -25.07 0.74 -21.60
C GLY A 387 -24.81 -0.75 -21.82
N VAL A 388 -24.40 -1.51 -20.79
CA VAL A 388 -24.04 -2.94 -20.87
C VAL A 388 -24.78 -3.73 -19.79
N ASN A 389 -25.37 -4.87 -20.14
CA ASN A 389 -26.03 -5.72 -19.14
C ASN A 389 -25.00 -6.53 -18.32
N LEU A 390 -24.69 -6.05 -17.11
CA LEU A 390 -23.81 -6.72 -16.15
C LEU A 390 -24.52 -7.75 -15.25
N LEU A 391 -25.83 -7.95 -15.43
CA LEU A 391 -26.65 -8.95 -14.72
C LEU A 391 -27.33 -9.93 -15.68
N PRO A 392 -26.60 -10.58 -16.60
CA PRO A 392 -27.19 -11.46 -17.62
C PRO A 392 -27.80 -12.76 -17.06
N GLY A 393 -27.43 -13.17 -15.84
CA GLY A 393 -27.79 -14.47 -15.26
C GLY A 393 -26.95 -15.63 -15.79
N GLY A 394 -27.07 -16.80 -15.15
CA GLY A 394 -26.30 -18.00 -15.50
C GLY A 394 -24.96 -18.11 -14.77
N ALA A 395 -24.11 -19.04 -15.20
CA ALA A 395 -22.80 -19.29 -14.60
C ALA A 395 -21.72 -18.46 -15.31
N GLY A 396 -21.01 -17.61 -14.57
CA GLY A 396 -19.87 -16.87 -15.10
C GLY A 396 -18.57 -17.68 -15.15
N ALA A 397 -17.58 -17.16 -15.85
CA ALA A 397 -16.25 -17.75 -15.95
C ALA A 397 -15.17 -16.68 -15.80
N CYS A 398 -14.06 -17.00 -15.15
CA CYS A 398 -12.93 -16.09 -14.98
C CYS A 398 -11.68 -16.68 -15.63
N ARG A 399 -11.01 -15.88 -16.46
CA ARG A 399 -9.65 -16.14 -16.93
C ARG A 399 -8.75 -15.01 -16.46
N ARG A 400 -7.51 -15.34 -16.15
CA ARG A 400 -6.54 -14.34 -15.72
C ARG A 400 -5.36 -14.31 -16.67
N LEU A 401 -4.90 -13.12 -16.99
CA LEU A 401 -3.69 -12.92 -17.77
C LEU A 401 -2.45 -13.21 -16.91
N ASP A 402 -1.55 -14.03 -17.43
CA ASP A 402 -0.32 -14.45 -16.78
C ASP A 402 0.88 -13.82 -17.49
N GLU A 403 1.67 -13.01 -16.78
CA GLU A 403 2.89 -12.39 -17.32
C GLU A 403 3.87 -13.41 -17.92
N ARG A 404 3.96 -14.63 -17.37
CA ARG A 404 4.92 -15.66 -17.78
C ARG A 404 4.56 -16.26 -19.13
N ALA A 405 3.26 -16.33 -19.43
CA ALA A 405 2.77 -16.75 -20.73
C ALA A 405 2.91 -15.66 -21.81
N LEU A 406 3.29 -14.45 -21.42
CA LEU A 406 3.35 -13.24 -22.25
C LEU A 406 4.71 -12.52 -22.16
N ALA A 407 5.75 -13.25 -21.74
CA ALA A 407 7.13 -12.76 -21.76
C ALA A 407 7.71 -12.89 -23.18
N ARG A 408 8.45 -11.88 -23.65
CA ARG A 408 9.14 -11.95 -24.95
C ARG A 408 10.12 -13.13 -24.98
N ALA A 409 10.20 -13.83 -26.11
CA ALA A 409 11.18 -14.90 -26.29
C ALA A 409 12.61 -14.38 -26.03
N GLY A 410 13.34 -15.02 -25.10
CA GLY A 410 14.69 -14.60 -24.71
C GLY A 410 14.74 -13.50 -23.64
N ALA A 411 13.60 -12.92 -23.23
CA ALA A 411 13.54 -12.21 -21.97
C ALA A 411 13.71 -13.24 -20.85
N SER A 412 14.77 -13.09 -20.04
CA SER A 412 14.84 -13.82 -18.79
C SER A 412 13.55 -13.54 -18.05
N SER A 413 12.72 -14.57 -17.80
CA SER A 413 11.64 -14.41 -16.84
C SER A 413 12.26 -13.77 -15.60
N PRO A 414 11.70 -12.68 -15.04
CA PRO A 414 12.13 -12.27 -13.71
C PRO A 414 11.99 -13.53 -12.84
N PRO A 415 13.05 -13.94 -12.12
CA PRO A 415 12.98 -15.13 -11.30
C PRO A 415 11.74 -14.98 -10.41
N THR A 416 10.87 -16.00 -10.46
CA THR A 416 9.65 -16.14 -9.66
C THR A 416 9.71 -15.30 -8.38
N GLU A 417 8.81 -14.33 -8.20
CA GLU A 417 8.64 -13.55 -6.96
C GLU A 417 8.11 -14.44 -5.82
N GLN A 418 8.92 -15.42 -5.42
CA GLN A 418 8.87 -16.09 -4.14
C GLN A 418 10.25 -15.90 -3.53
N GLY A 419 10.49 -14.69 -3.00
CA GLY A 419 11.74 -14.37 -2.34
C GLY A 419 11.82 -12.90 -2.04
N THR A 420 12.16 -12.58 -0.79
CA THR A 420 12.43 -11.23 -0.31
C THR A 420 13.51 -10.59 -1.19
N ARG A 421 13.18 -9.48 -1.86
CA ARG A 421 14.15 -8.67 -2.59
C ARG A 421 14.85 -7.74 -1.62
N TRP A 422 16.18 -7.72 -1.68
CA TRP A 422 17.01 -6.90 -0.81
C TRP A 422 17.55 -5.70 -1.58
N PRO A 423 17.20 -4.45 -1.19
CA PRO A 423 17.82 -3.27 -1.76
C PRO A 423 19.27 -3.19 -1.32
N PHE A 424 20.18 -3.05 -2.28
CA PHE A 424 21.57 -2.78 -1.98
C PHE A 424 22.06 -1.64 -2.84
N LYS A 425 22.59 -0.61 -2.18
CA LYS A 425 23.03 0.61 -2.82
C LYS A 425 24.49 0.87 -2.49
N VAL A 426 25.29 1.09 -3.52
CA VAL A 426 26.67 1.55 -3.41
C VAL A 426 26.71 2.98 -3.92
N MET A 427 27.21 3.90 -3.10
CA MET A 427 27.55 5.26 -3.48
C MET A 427 29.06 5.39 -3.54
N TYR A 428 29.56 6.28 -4.38
CA TYR A 428 30.99 6.49 -4.55
C TYR A 428 31.31 7.97 -4.74
N SER A 429 32.40 8.45 -4.17
CA SER A 429 32.79 9.86 -4.25
C SER A 429 34.29 10.03 -4.09
N ALA A 430 34.85 11.12 -4.63
CA ALA A 430 36.23 11.52 -4.38
C ALA A 430 36.44 12.07 -2.96
N THR A 431 35.35 12.36 -2.24
CA THR A 431 35.37 12.84 -0.86
C THR A 431 34.43 12.01 0.00
N THR A 432 34.44 12.22 1.32
CA THR A 432 33.45 11.60 2.23
C THR A 432 32.04 12.21 2.11
N ARG A 433 31.81 13.16 1.21
CA ARG A 433 30.49 13.71 0.88
C ARG A 433 29.91 12.96 -0.32
N PHE A 434 28.80 12.25 -0.10
CA PHE A 434 28.12 11.44 -1.11
C PHE A 434 26.84 12.13 -1.59
N THR A 435 26.57 12.07 -2.89
CA THR A 435 25.33 12.59 -3.51
C THR A 435 24.57 11.49 -4.25
N GLU A 436 23.25 11.63 -4.41
CA GLU A 436 22.41 10.59 -5.05
C GLU A 436 22.80 10.29 -6.51
N GLN A 437 23.29 11.30 -7.23
CA GLN A 437 23.78 11.17 -8.61
C GLN A 437 24.99 10.24 -8.74
N GLN A 438 25.67 9.94 -7.63
CA GLN A 438 26.85 9.08 -7.56
C GLN A 438 26.52 7.77 -6.85
N SER A 439 25.40 7.15 -7.21
CA SER A 439 24.98 5.88 -6.64
C SER A 439 24.56 4.87 -7.71
N VAL A 440 24.96 3.62 -7.49
CA VAL A 440 24.44 2.47 -8.23
C VAL A 440 23.61 1.65 -7.26
N ARG A 441 22.42 1.27 -7.69
CA ARG A 441 21.47 0.47 -6.92
C ARG A 441 21.22 -0.83 -7.65
N GLU A 442 21.19 -1.92 -6.91
CA GLU A 442 20.74 -3.20 -7.43
C GLU A 442 19.87 -3.92 -6.40
N TRP A 443 18.95 -4.71 -6.92
CA TRP A 443 18.06 -5.56 -6.14
C TRP A 443 18.41 -6.99 -6.48
N ARG A 444 18.83 -7.79 -5.50
CA ARG A 444 19.08 -9.22 -5.73
C ARG A 444 18.30 -10.09 -4.76
N ARG A 445 18.00 -11.30 -5.23
CA ARG A 445 17.26 -12.34 -4.51
C ARG A 445 18.22 -13.07 -3.57
N LEU A 446 17.66 -13.70 -2.53
CA LEU A 446 18.33 -14.79 -1.83
C LEU A 446 18.78 -15.85 -2.85
N VAL A 447 20.06 -16.21 -2.81
CA VAL A 447 20.69 -17.07 -3.81
C VAL A 447 20.51 -18.54 -3.47
N GLU A 448 20.26 -18.89 -2.19
CA GLU A 448 19.94 -20.24 -1.70
C GLU A 448 19.50 -20.15 -0.22
N GLY A 449 18.26 -20.55 0.12
CA GLY A 449 17.74 -20.44 1.48
C GLY A 449 17.79 -19.00 2.03
N ASP A 450 18.38 -18.85 3.21
CA ASP A 450 18.55 -17.57 3.92
C ASP A 450 19.76 -16.76 3.40
N ARG A 451 20.51 -17.22 2.39
CA ARG A 451 21.73 -16.55 1.94
C ARG A 451 21.45 -15.48 0.87
N VAL A 452 21.90 -14.24 1.11
CA VAL A 452 21.89 -13.14 0.12
C VAL A 452 23.28 -13.00 -0.49
N GLU A 453 23.37 -12.85 -1.80
CA GLU A 453 24.60 -12.48 -2.52
C GLU A 453 24.31 -11.43 -3.59
N ILE A 454 25.02 -10.29 -3.53
CA ILE A 454 24.79 -9.11 -4.36
C ILE A 454 26.11 -8.65 -4.96
N GLY A 455 26.20 -8.54 -6.28
CA GLY A 455 27.41 -8.10 -6.99
C GLY A 455 27.14 -6.89 -7.88
N LEU A 456 27.71 -5.75 -7.53
CA LEU A 456 27.57 -4.47 -8.22
C LEU A 456 28.87 -4.04 -8.90
N ARG A 457 28.81 -3.62 -10.16
CA ARG A 457 29.97 -3.06 -10.88
C ARG A 457 29.97 -1.53 -10.81
N VAL A 458 31.11 -0.95 -10.51
CA VAL A 458 31.33 0.50 -10.50
C VAL A 458 32.51 0.80 -11.42
N GLY A 459 32.27 1.58 -12.48
CA GLY A 459 33.32 1.98 -13.42
C GLY A 459 34.15 3.15 -12.89
N ALA A 460 35.47 3.12 -13.09
CA ALA A 460 36.43 4.15 -12.67
C ALA A 460 36.16 4.68 -11.23
N ALA A 461 36.02 3.76 -10.27
CA ALA A 461 35.49 4.09 -8.96
C ALA A 461 36.41 5.06 -8.20
N PRO A 462 35.88 6.16 -7.64
CA PRO A 462 36.66 7.18 -6.93
C PRO A 462 37.13 6.72 -5.54
N GLU A 463 37.75 7.64 -4.79
CA GLU A 463 38.52 7.36 -3.57
C GLU A 463 37.71 6.75 -2.40
N PHE A 464 36.40 7.03 -2.30
CA PHE A 464 35.55 6.55 -1.20
C PHE A 464 34.32 5.82 -1.73
N LEU A 465 33.96 4.75 -1.02
CA LEU A 465 32.74 3.98 -1.22
C LEU A 465 31.85 4.12 0.01
N ARG A 466 30.54 4.21 -0.22
CA ARG A 466 29.52 4.09 0.81
C ARG A 466 28.54 2.99 0.46
N ILE A 467 28.25 2.11 1.40
CA ILE A 467 27.26 1.05 1.24
C ILE A 467 26.05 1.36 2.09
N ASP A 468 24.89 1.23 1.47
CA ASP A 468 23.59 1.41 2.07
C ASP A 468 22.80 0.10 1.84
N PRO A 469 22.76 -0.77 2.86
CA PRO A 469 22.12 -2.09 2.79
C PRO A 469 20.59 -2.03 2.96
N GLY A 470 20.00 -0.83 3.11
CA GLY A 470 18.56 -0.64 3.24
C GLY A 470 17.98 -0.86 4.65
N GLU A 471 16.66 -0.70 4.75
CA GLU A 471 15.90 -0.65 6.02
C GLU A 471 15.82 -1.99 6.78
N ALA A 472 16.16 -3.11 6.13
CA ALA A 472 16.08 -4.44 6.73
C ALA A 472 17.45 -5.00 7.16
N PHE A 473 18.49 -4.15 7.24
CA PHE A 473 19.87 -4.57 7.49
C PHE A 473 20.07 -5.39 8.79
N SER A 474 19.26 -5.13 9.81
CA SER A 474 19.28 -5.83 11.10
C SER A 474 18.93 -7.33 11.00
N ALA A 475 18.30 -7.76 9.91
CA ALA A 475 17.98 -9.17 9.65
C ALA A 475 19.19 -9.97 9.14
N HIS A 476 20.27 -9.32 8.70
CA HIS A 476 21.48 -10.02 8.26
C HIS A 476 22.30 -10.54 9.45
N ARG A 477 22.91 -11.70 9.24
CA ARG A 477 23.87 -12.40 10.08
C ARG A 477 25.10 -12.69 9.21
N HIS A 478 26.28 -12.53 9.79
CA HIS A 478 27.56 -12.75 9.11
C HIS A 478 27.69 -12.05 7.74
N PRO A 479 27.36 -10.75 7.62
CA PRO A 479 27.57 -10.05 6.37
C PRO A 479 29.07 -9.95 6.05
N VAL A 480 29.43 -10.30 4.83
CA VAL A 480 30.79 -10.20 4.27
C VAL A 480 30.73 -9.33 3.02
N LEU A 481 31.60 -8.34 2.96
CA LEU A 481 31.81 -7.50 1.79
C LEU A 481 33.12 -7.89 1.10
N ARG A 482 33.18 -7.82 -0.24
CA ARG A 482 34.42 -7.95 -1.02
C ARG A 482 34.45 -6.91 -2.12
N VAL A 483 35.62 -6.35 -2.41
CA VAL A 483 35.82 -5.41 -3.53
C VAL A 483 36.88 -5.99 -4.45
N ARG A 484 36.54 -6.25 -5.70
CA ARG A 484 37.43 -6.87 -6.67
C ARG A 484 37.73 -5.90 -7.80
N ARG A 485 39.01 -5.73 -8.15
CA ARG A 485 39.39 -4.96 -9.34
C ARG A 485 39.01 -5.75 -10.60
N LEU A 486 38.36 -5.07 -11.55
CA LEU A 486 38.03 -5.62 -12.86
C LEU A 486 39.13 -5.19 -13.85
N GLY A 487 39.75 -6.18 -14.50
CA GLY A 487 40.76 -5.96 -15.53
C GLY A 487 40.37 -6.62 -16.87
N PRO A 488 41.02 -6.28 -17.98
CA PRO A 488 40.78 -6.90 -19.28
C PRO A 488 41.44 -8.28 -19.38
N ALA A 489 40.86 -9.29 -18.71
CA ALA A 489 41.12 -10.74 -18.85
C ALA A 489 42.58 -11.24 -18.53
N PRO A 490 42.81 -12.56 -18.31
CA PRO A 490 43.72 -13.09 -17.26
C PRO A 490 45.21 -13.25 -17.67
N PRO A 491 46.15 -13.54 -16.72
CA PRO A 491 45.95 -14.35 -15.52
C PRO A 491 46.27 -13.58 -14.22
N ASP A 492 45.20 -13.07 -13.62
CA ASP A 492 44.90 -12.93 -12.20
C ASP A 492 44.26 -11.56 -11.92
N PRO A 493 42.94 -11.50 -11.65
CA PRO A 493 42.37 -10.30 -11.07
C PRO A 493 42.95 -10.13 -9.67
N GLU A 494 43.68 -9.04 -9.41
CA GLU A 494 44.02 -8.64 -8.04
C GLU A 494 42.72 -8.46 -7.24
N GLU A 495 42.41 -9.43 -6.38
CA GLU A 495 41.28 -9.40 -5.48
C GLU A 495 41.76 -8.87 -4.11
N ALA A 496 41.37 -7.66 -3.75
CA ALA A 496 41.55 -7.16 -2.39
C ALA A 496 40.25 -7.45 -1.63
N ALA A 497 40.22 -8.58 -0.93
CA ALA A 497 39.13 -8.83 -0.01
C ALA A 497 39.20 -7.79 1.13
N VAL A 498 38.26 -6.84 1.13
CA VAL A 498 37.99 -6.03 2.34
C VAL A 498 37.06 -6.85 3.20
N GLU A 499 37.61 -7.79 3.98
CA GLU A 499 36.81 -8.58 4.91
C GLU A 499 36.30 -7.68 6.05
N ILE A 500 35.03 -7.29 5.93
CA ILE A 500 34.29 -6.73 7.05
C ILE A 500 33.69 -7.93 7.79
N ASP A 501 34.42 -8.47 8.77
CA ASP A 501 33.88 -9.51 9.66
C ASP A 501 33.04 -8.86 10.76
N LEU A 502 31.71 -8.85 10.58
CA LEU A 502 30.77 -8.53 11.65
C LEU A 502 30.57 -9.77 12.52
N ALA A 503 31.56 -10.08 13.36
CA ALA A 503 31.58 -11.32 14.10
C ALA A 503 30.52 -11.39 15.22
N SER A 504 29.70 -12.44 15.12
CA SER A 504 28.98 -13.16 16.18
C SER A 504 27.88 -12.43 16.97
N GLY A 505 26.63 -12.58 16.51
CA GLY A 505 25.44 -12.42 17.37
C GLY A 505 24.52 -11.26 17.02
N GLY A 506 23.95 -11.24 15.81
CA GLY A 506 23.06 -10.17 15.39
C GLY A 506 23.75 -8.80 15.24
N VAL A 507 23.25 -7.95 14.35
CA VAL A 507 23.93 -6.68 14.07
C VAL A 507 23.41 -5.61 15.03
N GLY A 508 24.08 -5.48 16.19
CA GLY A 508 24.00 -4.30 17.04
C GLY A 508 24.91 -3.18 16.50
N THR A 509 24.55 -1.91 16.71
CA THR A 509 25.34 -0.75 16.26
C THR A 509 26.76 -0.67 16.85
N ALA A 510 27.09 -1.53 17.82
CA ALA A 510 28.35 -1.52 18.57
C ALA A 510 29.39 -2.56 18.09
N ASP A 511 29.01 -3.53 17.25
CA ASP A 511 29.85 -4.72 16.97
C ASP A 511 30.63 -4.66 15.65
N LEU A 512 30.84 -3.46 15.11
CA LEU A 512 31.46 -3.23 13.82
C LEU A 512 32.98 -3.04 13.93
N ARG A 513 33.75 -4.03 13.45
CA ARG A 513 35.20 -3.94 13.24
C ARG A 513 35.50 -3.86 11.74
N VAL A 514 36.28 -2.85 11.33
CA VAL A 514 36.81 -2.72 9.96
C VAL A 514 38.33 -2.60 10.08
N GLU A 515 39.06 -3.62 9.67
CA GLU A 515 40.52 -3.57 9.58
C GLU A 515 40.92 -3.00 8.21
N ASP A 516 41.75 -1.95 8.21
CA ASP A 516 42.38 -1.42 7.00
C ASP A 516 43.71 -2.14 6.77
N PHE A 517 44.11 -2.31 5.51
CA PHE A 517 45.42 -2.84 5.09
C PHE A 517 46.61 -1.99 5.59
N SER A 518 46.35 -0.79 6.13
CA SER A 518 47.35 0.09 6.73
C SER A 518 47.47 0.02 8.26
N GLY A 519 46.67 -0.82 8.94
CA GLY A 519 46.70 -0.97 10.40
C GLY A 519 46.11 0.23 11.19
N GLY A 520 45.50 1.21 10.52
CA GLY A 520 44.87 2.37 11.16
C GLY A 520 43.37 2.16 11.43
N ARG A 521 42.94 2.30 12.69
CA ARG A 521 41.52 2.27 13.10
C ARG A 521 40.76 3.50 12.57
N ARG A 522 39.55 3.31 12.03
CA ARG A 522 38.61 4.42 11.74
C ARG A 522 37.19 4.15 12.25
N LEU A 523 36.50 5.28 12.51
CA LEU A 523 35.24 5.41 13.24
C LEU A 523 34.00 5.09 12.38
N VAL A 524 33.08 4.29 12.91
CA VAL A 524 31.68 4.15 12.45
C VAL A 524 30.87 5.33 13.00
N CYS A 525 30.09 6.02 12.18
CA CYS A 525 29.33 7.19 12.62
C CYS A 525 27.82 6.96 12.51
N GLY A 526 27.16 6.84 13.68
CA GLY A 526 25.74 7.17 13.86
C GLY A 526 24.71 6.05 13.66
N SER A 527 23.45 6.38 13.98
CA SER A 527 22.24 5.54 14.02
C SER A 527 21.65 5.17 12.65
N ASP A 528 22.47 5.13 11.61
CA ASP A 528 22.11 4.87 10.21
C ASP A 528 23.11 3.82 9.67
N PRO A 529 22.68 2.66 9.13
CA PRO A 529 23.55 1.52 8.81
C PRO A 529 24.39 1.74 7.54
N ARG A 530 25.00 2.92 7.39
CA ARG A 530 25.75 3.32 6.20
C ARG A 530 27.24 3.09 6.44
N PHE A 531 27.82 2.17 5.70
CA PHE A 531 29.26 1.89 5.77
C PHE A 531 30.00 2.84 4.84
N VAL A 532 30.98 3.59 5.34
CA VAL A 532 31.85 4.42 4.49
C VAL A 532 33.28 3.90 4.64
N PHE A 533 33.94 3.60 3.53
CA PHE A 533 35.32 3.12 3.52
C PHE A 533 36.08 3.65 2.32
N ARG A 534 37.41 3.58 2.37
CA ARG A 534 38.28 3.98 1.26
C ARG A 534 38.26 2.87 0.22
N ASN A 535 38.10 3.23 -1.06
CA ASN A 535 38.17 2.27 -2.16
C ASN A 535 39.60 1.70 -2.22
N PRO A 536 39.80 0.37 -2.16
CA PRO A 536 41.12 -0.25 -2.29
C PRO A 536 41.72 -0.10 -3.70
N PHE A 537 40.88 0.15 -4.72
CA PHE A 537 41.28 0.28 -6.12
C PHE A 537 40.76 1.59 -6.75
N PRO A 538 41.22 2.75 -6.28
CA PRO A 538 40.77 4.03 -6.82
C PRO A 538 41.16 4.17 -8.30
N GLY A 539 40.24 4.67 -9.12
CA GLY A 539 40.45 4.89 -10.56
C GLY A 539 40.31 3.63 -11.43
N HIS A 540 40.01 2.47 -10.84
CA HIS A 540 39.76 1.23 -11.58
C HIS A 540 38.27 0.89 -11.61
N ASP A 541 37.89 0.09 -12.61
CA ASP A 541 36.62 -0.61 -12.59
C ASP A 541 36.67 -1.66 -11.47
N ILE A 542 35.62 -1.70 -10.64
CA ILE A 542 35.53 -2.61 -9.51
C ILE A 542 34.21 -3.36 -9.50
N GLU A 543 34.20 -4.53 -8.88
CA GLU A 543 33.01 -5.27 -8.50
C GLU A 543 32.93 -5.32 -6.97
N VAL A 544 31.85 -4.79 -6.42
CA VAL A 544 31.54 -4.85 -4.99
C VAL A 544 30.57 -6.01 -4.77
N ARG A 545 30.99 -7.02 -3.99
CA ARG A 545 30.16 -8.16 -3.61
C ARG A 545 29.78 -8.10 -2.14
N PHE A 546 28.50 -8.22 -1.85
CA PHE A 546 27.96 -8.37 -0.50
C PHE A 546 27.33 -9.75 -0.36
N THR A 547 27.68 -10.45 0.71
CA THR A 547 27.12 -11.76 1.06
C THR A 547 26.64 -11.75 2.51
N SER A 548 25.54 -12.41 2.83
CA SER A 548 25.05 -12.51 4.22
C SER A 548 24.05 -13.66 4.36
N VAL A 549 23.71 -14.03 5.60
CA VAL A 549 22.59 -14.92 5.93
C VAL A 549 21.46 -14.08 6.55
N VAL A 550 20.22 -14.29 6.17
CA VAL A 550 19.03 -13.56 6.62
C VAL A 550 18.16 -14.53 7.39
N GLU A 551 18.05 -14.39 8.71
CA GLU A 551 17.02 -15.15 9.43
C GLU A 551 15.64 -14.67 8.95
N ALA A 552 14.75 -15.61 8.63
CA ALA A 552 13.34 -15.29 8.38
C ALA A 552 12.86 -14.31 9.46
N MET A 553 12.34 -13.15 9.03
CA MET A 553 11.84 -12.13 9.96
C MET A 553 10.78 -12.79 10.86
N LEU A 554 11.12 -13.02 12.13
CA LEU A 554 10.31 -13.74 13.10
C LEU A 554 9.08 -12.95 13.56
#